data_AF-A0A8T0TRS3-F1
#
_entry.id   AF-A0A8T0TRS3-F1
#
_cell.length_a   1.000
_cell.length_b   1.000
_cell.length_c   1.000
_cell.angle_alpha   90.00
_cell.angle_beta   90.00
_cell.angle_gamma   90.00
#
_symmetry.space_group_name_H-M   'P 1'
#
loop_
_entity.id
_entity.type
_entity.pdbx_description
1 polymer ?
#
loop_
_entity_poly.entity_id
_entity_poly.type
_entity_poly.pdbx_seq_one_letter_code
_entity_poly.pdbx_strand_id
1 'polypeptide(L)'
;MNNLTLPIKFAQWDSKELATCALCDQEPEAATHLILHCNFARDFWHRVSLWSGELFVQPSADLSLEDWWNTSLAGLSKENRRSKAATLIYTAWNIWKARNRQVFDHLLMTPP
;
A
#
# COMPACT_ATOMS: atom_id res chain seq x y z
N MET A 1 4.04 12.99 -41.71
CA MET A 1 2.99 13.59 -40.85
C MET A 1 2.00 12.50 -40.50
N ASN A 2 1.53 12.51 -39.26
CA ASN A 2 0.39 11.74 -38.69
C ASN A 2 0.79 10.72 -37.62
N ASN A 3 1.37 11.29 -36.56
CA ASN A 3 1.01 11.13 -35.15
C ASN A 3 0.40 9.80 -34.72
N LEU A 4 1.26 9.00 -34.09
CA LEU A 4 0.92 8.02 -33.07
C LEU A 4 0.28 8.76 -31.88
N THR A 5 -1.04 8.75 -31.79
CA THR A 5 -1.74 8.98 -30.52
C THR A 5 -2.42 7.69 -30.13
N LEU A 6 -1.66 6.81 -29.47
CA LEU A 6 -2.27 5.89 -28.51
C LEU A 6 -2.85 6.79 -27.41
N PRO A 7 -4.18 6.87 -27.24
CA PRO A 7 -4.72 7.61 -26.12
C PRO A 7 -4.25 6.87 -24.88
N ILE A 8 -3.31 7.50 -24.18
CA ILE A 8 -2.91 7.01 -22.88
C ILE A 8 -4.19 7.02 -22.04
N LYS A 9 -4.67 5.82 -21.68
CA LYS A 9 -5.90 5.59 -20.89
C LYS A 9 -5.71 6.06 -19.44
N PHE A 10 -5.22 7.27 -19.22
CA PHE A 10 -5.23 7.92 -17.91
C PHE A 10 -6.64 8.40 -17.55
N ALA A 11 -7.46 8.74 -18.54
CA ALA A 11 -8.79 9.32 -18.33
C ALA A 11 -9.87 8.36 -17.78
N GLN A 12 -9.61 7.05 -17.74
CA GLN A 12 -10.54 6.06 -17.14
C GLN A 12 -10.26 5.78 -15.65
N TRP A 13 -9.22 6.38 -15.07
CA TRP A 13 -8.82 6.13 -13.69
C TRP A 13 -9.50 7.06 -12.67
N ASP A 14 -9.94 8.25 -13.12
CA ASP A 14 -10.51 9.28 -12.25
C ASP A 14 -11.99 9.07 -11.88
N SER A 15 -12.65 8.02 -12.39
CA SER A 15 -14.08 7.77 -12.17
C SER A 15 -14.38 6.51 -11.35
N LYS A 16 -13.49 6.08 -10.45
CA LYS A 16 -13.74 4.93 -9.56
C LYS A 16 -14.44 5.38 -8.28
N GLU A 17 -15.76 5.31 -8.29
CA GLU A 17 -16.51 4.90 -7.10
C GLU A 17 -15.86 3.60 -6.58
N LEU A 18 -15.14 3.72 -5.46
CA LEU A 18 -14.61 2.68 -4.57
C LEU A 18 -14.56 1.26 -5.17
N ALA A 19 -13.62 1.01 -6.08
CA ALA A 19 -13.35 -0.37 -6.43
C ALA A 19 -12.80 -1.13 -5.23
N THR A 20 -13.23 -2.37 -5.10
CA THR A 20 -12.71 -3.30 -4.10
C THR A 20 -11.19 -3.38 -4.19
N CYS A 21 -10.51 -3.43 -3.03
CA CYS A 21 -9.06 -3.49 -2.95
C CYS A 21 -8.51 -4.63 -3.79
N ALA A 22 -7.57 -4.33 -4.69
CA ALA A 22 -7.06 -5.32 -5.63
C ALA A 22 -6.28 -6.46 -4.95
N LEU A 23 -5.85 -6.28 -3.70
CA LEU A 23 -5.10 -7.30 -2.96
C LEU A 23 -5.98 -8.25 -2.14
N CYS A 24 -7.07 -7.76 -1.52
CA CYS A 24 -7.91 -8.57 -0.63
C CYS A 24 -9.31 -8.84 -1.16
N ASP A 25 -9.79 -8.06 -2.13
CA ASP A 25 -11.13 -8.13 -2.70
C ASP A 25 -12.28 -8.14 -1.66
N GLN A 26 -12.09 -7.46 -0.52
CA GLN A 26 -13.07 -7.44 0.59
C GLN A 26 -13.63 -6.05 0.92
N GLU A 27 -12.78 -5.03 0.91
CA GLU A 27 -13.16 -3.66 1.29
C GLU A 27 -12.87 -2.67 0.16
N PRO A 28 -13.54 -1.52 0.16
CA PRO A 28 -13.19 -0.39 -0.71
C PRO A 28 -11.71 -0.05 -0.65
N GLU A 29 -11.09 0.13 -1.82
CA GLU A 29 -9.68 0.50 -1.84
C GLU A 29 -9.49 1.95 -1.38
N ALA A 30 -8.77 2.11 -0.26
CA ALA A 30 -8.29 3.38 0.25
C ALA A 30 -6.82 3.23 0.62
N ALA A 31 -6.05 4.33 0.65
CA ALA A 31 -4.63 4.28 1.02
C ALA A 31 -4.41 3.67 2.42
N THR A 32 -5.24 4.06 3.40
CA THR A 32 -5.20 3.50 4.76
C THR A 32 -5.53 2.00 4.75
N HIS A 33 -6.57 1.58 4.03
CA HIS A 33 -6.90 0.17 3.89
C HIS A 33 -5.73 -0.60 3.25
N LEU A 34 -5.27 -0.15 2.09
CA LEU A 34 -4.21 -0.81 1.32
C LEU A 34 -2.93 -1.01 2.13
N ILE A 35 -2.50 0.00 2.89
CA ILE A 35 -1.22 -0.02 3.61
C ILE A 35 -1.35 -0.66 4.99
N LEU A 36 -2.45 -0.48 5.71
CA LEU A 36 -2.56 -0.88 7.12
C LEU A 36 -3.55 -2.04 7.35
N HIS A 37 -4.74 -1.96 6.77
CA HIS A 37 -5.88 -2.80 7.18
C HIS A 37 -6.13 -4.01 6.28
N CYS A 38 -5.66 -3.95 5.03
CA CYS A 38 -5.74 -5.03 4.06
C CYS A 38 -5.13 -6.31 4.64
N ASN A 39 -5.83 -7.44 4.53
CA ASN A 39 -5.37 -8.73 5.05
C ASN A 39 -3.95 -9.06 4.56
N PHE A 40 -3.70 -8.84 3.26
CA PHE A 40 -2.37 -9.00 2.68
C PHE A 40 -1.33 -8.10 3.38
N ALA A 41 -1.65 -6.83 3.60
CA ALA A 41 -0.76 -5.88 4.26
C ALA A 41 -0.49 -6.29 5.71
N ARG A 42 -1.51 -6.70 6.46
CA ARG A 42 -1.39 -7.17 7.85
C ARG A 42 -0.43 -8.36 7.97
N ASP A 43 -0.56 -9.35 7.09
CA ASP A 43 0.33 -10.50 7.05
C ASP A 43 1.76 -10.10 6.66
N PHE A 44 1.90 -9.16 5.73
CA PHE A 44 3.20 -8.65 5.30
C PHE A 44 3.91 -7.89 6.43
N TRP A 45 3.20 -7.01 7.15
CA TRP A 45 3.72 -6.31 8.34
C TRP A 45 4.11 -7.26 9.45
N HIS A 46 3.31 -8.30 9.71
CA HIS A 46 3.64 -9.32 10.70
C HIS A 46 4.97 -10.02 10.36
N ARG A 47 5.18 -10.40 9.09
CA ARG A 47 6.45 -11.00 8.64
C ARG A 47 7.63 -10.04 8.77
N VAL A 48 7.45 -8.77 8.42
CA VAL A 48 8.48 -7.73 8.59
C VAL A 48 8.80 -7.53 10.08
N SER A 49 7.79 -7.56 10.95
CA SER A 49 7.97 -7.49 12.41
C SER A 49 8.84 -8.62 12.93
N LEU A 50 8.53 -9.87 12.56
CA LEU A 50 9.33 -11.04 12.93
C LEU A 50 10.78 -10.94 12.44
N TRP A 51 11.00 -10.52 11.18
CA TRP A 51 12.34 -10.36 10.63
C TRP A 51 13.15 -9.26 11.32
N SER A 52 12.47 -8.23 11.83
CA SER A 52 13.09 -7.08 12.48
C SER A 52 13.29 -7.23 13.99
N GLY A 53 12.85 -8.33 14.60
CA GLY A 53 12.87 -8.52 16.05
C GLY A 53 11.80 -7.71 16.79
N GLU A 54 10.56 -7.75 16.30
CA GLU A 54 9.37 -7.12 16.91
C GLU A 54 9.41 -5.57 16.99
N LEU A 55 10.21 -4.92 16.13
CA LEU A 55 10.29 -3.46 16.06
C LEU A 55 9.00 -2.79 15.55
N PHE A 56 8.07 -3.57 15.00
CA PHE A 56 6.84 -3.09 14.39
C PHE A 56 5.62 -3.64 15.11
N VAL A 57 4.79 -2.73 15.61
CA VAL A 57 3.46 -3.06 16.13
C VAL A 57 2.49 -3.06 14.96
N GLN A 58 1.67 -4.10 14.87
CA GLN A 58 0.63 -4.18 13.87
C GLN A 58 -0.33 -2.98 14.03
N PRO A 59 -0.69 -2.26 12.96
CA PRO A 59 -1.61 -1.14 13.07
C PRO A 59 -2.95 -1.62 13.66
N SER A 60 -3.47 -0.93 14.66
CA SER A 60 -4.84 -1.17 15.12
C SER A 60 -5.84 -0.73 14.03
N ALA A 61 -6.96 -1.45 13.92
CA ALA A 61 -7.92 -1.31 12.82
C ALA A 61 -8.48 0.11 12.61
N ASP A 62 -8.43 0.97 13.62
CA ASP A 62 -9.07 2.29 13.59
C ASP A 62 -8.09 3.47 13.40
N LEU A 63 -6.79 3.21 13.24
CA LEU A 63 -5.80 4.28 13.05
C LEU A 63 -5.80 4.81 11.62
N SER A 64 -5.73 6.14 11.48
CA SER A 64 -5.38 6.77 10.21
C SER A 64 -3.92 6.48 9.85
N LEU A 65 -3.57 6.59 8.57
CA LEU A 65 -2.19 6.39 8.12
C LEU A 65 -1.22 7.40 8.74
N GLU A 66 -1.67 8.64 8.95
CA GLU A 66 -0.89 9.70 9.58
C GLU A 66 -0.66 9.44 11.08
N ASP A 67 -1.73 9.08 11.81
CA ASP A 67 -1.62 8.79 13.25
C ASP A 67 -0.73 7.57 13.50
N TRP A 68 -0.88 6.53 12.69
CA TRP A 68 -0.01 5.36 12.75
C TRP A 68 1.46 5.72 12.48
N TRP A 69 1.73 6.58 11.51
CA TRP A 69 3.09 7.02 11.20
C TRP A 69 3.71 7.80 12.37
N ASN A 70 2.97 8.78 12.90
CA ASN A 70 3.42 9.63 13.99
C ASN A 70 3.67 8.82 15.27
N THR A 71 2.75 7.93 15.63
CA THR A 71 2.87 7.06 16.81
C THR A 71 3.99 6.03 16.65
N SER A 72 4.17 5.46 15.45
CA SER A 72 5.24 4.49 15.18
C SER A 72 6.64 5.07 15.36
N LEU A 73 6.81 6.37 15.16
CA LEU A 73 8.10 7.06 15.21
C LEU A 73 8.31 7.89 16.48
N ALA A 74 7.29 8.00 17.32
CA ALA A 74 7.34 8.77 18.57
C ALA A 74 8.35 8.19 19.56
N GLY A 75 9.03 9.06 20.31
CA GLY A 75 9.94 8.66 21.40
C GLY A 75 11.25 7.98 20.97
N LEU A 76 11.49 7.77 19.67
CA LEU A 76 12.71 7.13 19.18
C LEU A 76 13.89 8.10 19.10
N SER A 77 15.10 7.59 19.33
CA SER A 77 16.35 8.30 19.00
C SER A 77 16.41 8.64 17.51
N LYS A 78 17.20 9.64 17.13
CA LYS A 78 17.32 10.08 15.72
C LYS A 78 17.71 8.93 14.77
N GLU A 79 18.61 8.06 15.21
CA GLU A 79 19.07 6.90 14.44
C GLU A 79 17.98 5.85 14.31
N ASN A 80 17.37 5.42 15.43
CA ASN A 80 16.29 4.43 15.42
C ASN A 80 15.07 4.93 14.63
N ARG A 81 14.74 6.22 14.74
CA ARG A 81 13.68 6.85 13.96
C ARG A 81 13.96 6.78 12.46
N ARG A 82 15.18 7.05 12.03
CA ARG A 82 15.57 6.98 10.61
C ARG A 82 15.47 5.56 10.09
N SER A 83 16.04 4.60 10.80
CA SER A 83 16.01 3.18 10.40
C SER A 83 14.58 2.66 10.35
N LYS A 84 13.76 2.94 11.38
CA LYS A 84 12.35 2.55 11.41
C LYS A 84 11.56 3.19 10.27
N ALA A 85 11.69 4.50 10.06
CA ALA A 85 11.02 5.19 8.95
C ALA A 85 11.40 4.62 7.58
N ALA A 86 12.67 4.28 7.36
CA ALA A 86 13.12 3.65 6.13
C ALA A 86 12.45 2.29 5.90
N THR A 87 12.36 1.45 6.93
CA THR A 87 11.64 0.18 6.84
C THR A 87 10.15 0.38 6.60
N LEU A 88 9.50 1.33 7.29
CA LEU A 88 8.07 1.62 7.07
C LEU A 88 7.79 2.01 5.62
N ILE A 89 8.59 2.95 5.07
CA ILE A 89 8.47 3.41 3.68
C ILE A 89 8.72 2.26 2.71
N TYR A 90 9.78 1.47 2.94
CA TYR A 90 10.12 0.35 2.05
C TYR A 90 9.03 -0.71 2.03
N THR A 91 8.45 -1.05 3.17
CA THR A 91 7.36 -2.03 3.28
C THR A 91 6.10 -1.52 2.58
N ALA A 92 5.69 -0.27 2.85
CA ALA A 92 4.54 0.36 2.20
C ALA A 92 4.71 0.42 0.67
N TRP A 93 5.92 0.73 0.20
CA TRP A 93 6.26 0.73 -1.22
C TRP A 93 6.11 -0.65 -1.86
N ASN A 94 6.55 -1.72 -1.18
CA ASN A 94 6.38 -3.08 -1.70
C ASN A 94 4.92 -3.52 -1.77
N ILE A 95 4.10 -3.14 -0.78
CA ILE A 95 2.64 -3.38 -0.82
C ILE A 95 2.02 -2.67 -2.02
N TRP A 96 2.35 -1.40 -2.23
CA TRP A 96 1.85 -0.64 -3.38
C TRP A 96 2.28 -1.25 -4.72
N LYS A 97 3.54 -1.69 -4.85
CA LYS A 97 4.01 -2.41 -6.04
C LYS A 97 3.23 -3.70 -6.28
N ALA A 98 2.96 -4.48 -5.23
CA ALA A 98 2.18 -5.72 -5.35
C ALA A 98 0.76 -5.44 -5.86
N ARG A 99 0.09 -4.42 -5.30
CA ARG A 99 -1.22 -3.95 -5.76
C ARG A 99 -1.19 -3.56 -7.23
N ASN A 100 -0.19 -2.78 -7.64
CA ASN A 100 -0.09 -2.35 -9.03
C ASN A 100 0.09 -3.51 -9.99
N ARG A 101 0.96 -4.47 -9.65
CA ARG A 101 1.10 -5.69 -10.45
C ARG A 101 -0.25 -6.38 -10.64
N GLN A 102 -1.00 -6.56 -9.56
CA GLN A 102 -2.32 -7.19 -9.61
C GLN A 102 -3.29 -6.42 -10.52
N VAL A 103 -3.34 -5.09 -10.41
CA VAL A 103 -4.18 -4.25 -11.28
C VAL A 103 -3.77 -4.38 -12.75
N PHE A 104 -2.48 -4.34 -13.06
CA PHE A 104 -2.00 -4.48 -14.44
C PHE A 104 -2.24 -5.88 -15.01
N ASP A 105 -2.01 -6.93 -14.22
CA ASP A 105 -2.28 -8.32 -14.63
C ASP A 105 -3.78 -8.52 -14.90
N HIS A 106 -4.67 -7.93 -14.10
CA HIS A 106 -6.11 -7.95 -14.37
C HIS A 106 -6.51 -7.18 -15.63
N LEU A 107 -5.89 -6.02 -15.90
CA LEU A 107 -6.15 -5.25 -17.12
C LEU A 107 -5.68 -5.98 -18.38
N LEU A 108 -4.68 -6.86 -18.28
CA LEU A 108 -4.23 -7.72 -19.38
C LEU A 108 -5.15 -8.93 -19.61
N MET A 109 -5.93 -9.34 -18.59
CA MET A 109 -6.83 -10.50 -18.64
C MET A 109 -8.25 -10.17 -19.14
N THR A 110 -8.67 -8.90 -19.12
CA THR A 110 -9.90 -8.46 -19.79
C THR A 110 -9.61 -8.19 -21.27
N PRO A 111 -10.08 -9.05 -22.21
CA PRO A 111 -9.86 -8.81 -23.64
C PRO A 111 -10.60 -7.52 -24.09
N PRO A 112 -10.07 -6.81 -25.11
CA PRO A 112 -10.64 -5.58 -25.63
C PRO A 112 -12.00 -5.78 -26.33
#